data_AF-B3SAU9-F1
#
_entry.id   AF-B3SAU9-F1
#
_cell.length_a   1.000
_cell.length_b   1.000
_cell.length_c   1.000
_cell.angle_alpha   90.00
_cell.angle_beta   90.00
_cell.angle_gamma   90.00
#
_symmetry.space_group_name_H-M   'P 1'
#
loop_
_entity.id
_entity.type
_entity.pdbx_description
1 polymer ?
#
loop_
_entity_poly.entity_id
_entity_poly.type
_entity_poly.pdbx_seq_one_letter_code
_entity_poly.pdbx_strand_id
1 'polypeptide(L)'
;TEEMKAIQKKVFVRWINYQIAKTENPVAITNLIKDLKDGNILLTLLELNTGEKMPRETGRLRINHMFNCSKVLGYLQKQKIKISVTRNDVPDGKVDAILSLVWNIILYFQVLRYTVKKQPKAPIFKKGTGKKALLLWCQAATTKSFSLGVITNFTTDWINGYAFMFIVHSLRPNLVNLEQDIGDDNKKNLDKAFTLLEEHLNVPRLLEPSDVDVEQPDEKSILTYIACIYRRYP
;
A
#
# COMPACT_ATOMS: atom_id res chain seq x y z
N THR A 1 6.56 -3.06 16.43
CA THR A 1 7.92 -3.46 16.83
C THR A 1 8.92 -3.07 15.74
N GLU A 2 10.23 -3.19 15.97
CA GLU A 2 11.23 -2.96 14.92
C GLU A 2 11.08 -3.96 13.76
N GLU A 3 10.64 -5.19 14.04
CA GLU A 3 10.29 -6.18 13.03
C GLU A 3 9.13 -5.72 12.13
N MET A 4 8.03 -5.22 12.70
CA MET A 4 6.93 -4.65 11.91
C MET A 4 7.40 -3.47 11.04
N LYS A 5 8.29 -2.62 11.57
CA LYS A 5 8.87 -1.52 10.77
C LYS A 5 9.74 -2.06 9.64
N ALA A 6 10.48 -3.15 9.85
CA ALA A 6 11.28 -3.78 8.81
C ALA A 6 10.39 -4.36 7.69
N ILE A 7 9.30 -5.04 8.04
CA ILE A 7 8.28 -5.52 7.08
C ILE A 7 7.70 -4.35 6.31
N GLN A 8 7.22 -3.32 7.01
CA GLN A 8 6.63 -2.13 6.37
C GLN A 8 7.61 -1.44 5.41
N LYS A 9 8.90 -1.35 5.77
CA LYS A 9 9.94 -0.82 4.86
C LYS A 9 10.03 -1.65 3.58
N LYS A 10 10.08 -2.99 3.66
CA LYS A 10 10.14 -3.87 2.48
C LYS A 10 8.93 -3.68 1.58
N VAL A 11 7.73 -3.67 2.15
CA VAL A 11 6.47 -3.52 1.41
C VAL A 11 6.39 -2.15 0.74
N PHE A 12 6.79 -1.08 1.44
CA PHE A 12 6.86 0.25 0.85
C PHE A 12 7.91 0.34 -0.26
N VAL A 13 9.07 -0.29 -0.12
CA VAL A 13 10.06 -0.35 -1.22
C VAL A 13 9.48 -1.06 -2.44
N ARG A 14 8.86 -2.24 -2.30
CA ARG A 14 8.21 -2.94 -3.40
C ARG A 14 7.10 -2.10 -4.05
N TRP A 15 6.29 -1.43 -3.23
CA TRP A 15 5.24 -0.54 -3.73
C TRP A 15 5.79 0.64 -4.51
N ILE A 16 6.83 1.32 -3.99
CA ILE A 16 7.47 2.45 -4.68
C ILE A 16 8.08 1.97 -6.00
N ASN A 17 8.81 0.86 -5.99
CA ASN A 17 9.41 0.27 -7.18
C ASN A 17 8.35 -0.07 -8.25
N TYR A 18 7.19 -0.62 -7.84
CA TYR A 18 6.09 -0.85 -8.76
C TYR A 18 5.50 0.45 -9.35
N GLN A 19 5.44 1.55 -8.58
CA GLN A 19 4.98 2.83 -9.14
C GLN A 19 6.00 3.42 -10.11
N ILE A 20 7.27 3.50 -9.72
CA ILE A 20 8.32 4.13 -10.53
C ILE A 20 8.68 3.31 -11.77
N ALA A 21 8.43 2.00 -11.80
CA ALA A 21 8.57 1.18 -13.00
C ALA A 21 7.72 1.67 -14.18
N LYS A 22 6.73 2.54 -13.92
CA LYS A 22 5.87 3.17 -14.93
C LYS A 22 6.46 4.44 -15.53
N THR A 23 7.60 4.92 -15.04
CA THR A 23 8.32 6.06 -15.63
C THR A 23 9.16 5.59 -16.81
N GLU A 24 9.54 6.53 -17.69
CA GLU A 24 10.44 6.24 -18.82
C GLU A 24 11.84 5.79 -18.35
N ASN A 25 12.31 6.32 -17.22
CA ASN A 25 13.63 6.03 -16.65
C ASN A 25 13.47 5.64 -15.17
N PRO A 26 13.16 4.36 -14.87
CA PRO A 26 12.94 3.91 -13.50
C PRO A 26 14.26 3.83 -12.71
N VAL A 27 14.25 4.36 -11.48
CA VAL A 27 15.39 4.28 -10.56
C VAL A 27 15.04 3.37 -9.40
N ALA A 28 15.57 2.16 -9.38
CA ALA A 28 15.23 1.18 -8.36
C ALA A 28 15.63 1.65 -6.94
N ILE A 29 14.70 1.52 -6.01
CA ILE A 29 14.89 1.80 -4.59
C ILE A 29 15.27 0.50 -3.88
N THR A 30 16.29 0.57 -3.04
CA THR A 30 16.77 -0.57 -2.25
C THR A 30 16.81 -0.23 -0.76
N ASN A 31 17.01 1.04 -0.41
CA ASN A 31 17.01 1.53 0.96
C ASN A 31 16.06 2.71 1.10
N LEU A 32 14.88 2.46 1.65
CA LEU A 32 13.82 3.47 1.82
C LEU A 32 14.31 4.76 2.50
N ILE A 33 15.26 4.68 3.43
CA ILE A 33 15.70 5.86 4.19
C ILE A 33 16.72 6.67 3.39
N LYS A 34 17.67 6.00 2.72
CA LYS A 34 18.70 6.68 1.93
C LYS A 34 18.14 7.24 0.64
N ASP A 35 17.32 6.46 -0.06
CA ASP A 35 16.93 6.76 -1.44
C ASP A 35 15.79 7.79 -1.52
N LEU A 36 15.06 8.02 -0.42
CA LEU A 36 14.01 9.05 -0.34
C LEU A 36 14.55 10.38 0.22
N LYS A 37 15.80 10.42 0.69
CA LYS A 37 16.38 11.52 1.49
C LYS A 37 16.35 12.86 0.78
N ASP A 38 16.46 12.87 -0.56
CA ASP A 38 16.48 14.08 -1.38
C ASP A 38 15.09 14.61 -1.78
N GLY A 39 14.04 13.84 -1.48
CA GLY A 39 12.66 14.14 -1.82
C GLY A 39 12.27 13.91 -3.28
N ASN A 40 13.18 13.53 -4.17
CA ASN A 40 12.89 13.41 -5.60
C ASN A 40 11.94 12.26 -5.91
N ILE A 41 12.14 11.10 -5.28
CA ILE A 41 11.25 9.94 -5.44
C ILE A 41 9.83 10.27 -4.94
N LEU A 42 9.73 11.00 -3.82
CA LEU A 42 8.45 11.44 -3.29
C LEU A 42 7.72 12.38 -4.25
N LEU A 43 8.42 13.31 -4.89
CA LEU A 43 7.86 14.15 -5.94
C LEU A 43 7.44 13.32 -7.16
N THR A 44 8.23 12.33 -7.58
CA THR A 44 7.89 11.43 -8.69
C THR A 44 6.62 10.65 -8.41
N LEU A 45 6.42 10.19 -7.17
CA LEU A 45 5.18 9.55 -6.77
C LEU A 45 3.97 10.48 -6.89
N LEU A 46 4.13 11.77 -6.56
CA LEU A 46 3.05 12.75 -6.79
C LEU A 46 2.76 12.88 -8.29
N GLU A 47 3.79 13.11 -9.11
CA GLU A 47 3.67 13.28 -10.57
C GLU A 47 2.95 12.08 -11.22
N LEU A 48 3.35 10.86 -10.89
CA LEU A 48 2.74 9.64 -11.41
C LEU A 48 1.24 9.53 -11.09
N ASN A 49 0.83 10.03 -9.92
CA ASN A 49 -0.57 9.93 -9.48
C ASN A 49 -1.42 11.15 -9.87
N THR A 50 -0.82 12.30 -10.15
CA THR A 50 -1.53 13.52 -10.56
C THR A 50 -1.56 13.69 -12.08
N GLY A 51 -0.53 13.22 -12.78
CA GLY A 51 -0.26 13.56 -14.19
C GLY A 51 0.39 14.93 -14.36
N GLU A 52 0.69 15.64 -13.27
CA GLU A 52 1.25 17.00 -13.28
C GLU A 52 2.74 16.96 -12.93
N LYS A 53 3.56 17.76 -13.60
CA LYS A 53 4.98 17.91 -13.26
C LYS A 53 5.14 18.72 -11.97
N MET A 54 6.02 18.25 -11.08
CA MET A 54 6.31 18.91 -9.82
C MET A 54 7.60 19.74 -9.93
N PRO A 55 7.64 20.97 -9.39
CA PRO A 55 8.87 21.75 -9.34
C PRO A 55 9.95 21.04 -8.50
N ARG A 56 11.18 20.94 -8.98
CA ARG A 56 12.27 20.20 -8.32
C ARG A 56 13.50 21.08 -8.11
N GLU A 57 14.07 20.99 -6.92
CA GLU A 57 15.43 21.46 -6.66
C GLU A 57 16.42 20.37 -7.08
N THR A 58 17.42 20.72 -7.89
CA THR A 58 18.40 19.77 -8.44
C THR A 58 19.73 19.75 -7.67
N GLY A 59 19.92 20.68 -6.73
CA GLY A 59 21.13 20.77 -5.92
C GLY A 59 21.30 19.61 -4.95
N ARG A 60 22.55 19.26 -4.64
CA ARG A 60 22.92 18.15 -3.73
C ARG A 60 22.97 18.56 -2.25
N LEU A 61 22.78 19.85 -1.95
CA LEU A 61 22.84 20.35 -0.58
C LEU A 61 21.57 19.95 0.18
N ARG A 62 21.70 19.74 1.50
CA ARG A 62 20.57 19.39 2.37
C ARG A 62 19.41 20.38 2.25
N ILE A 63 19.70 21.66 2.01
CA ILE A 63 18.66 22.68 1.84
C ILE A 63 17.77 22.43 0.61
N ASN A 64 18.34 21.94 -0.50
CA ASN A 64 17.58 21.56 -1.70
C ASN A 64 16.64 20.38 -1.39
N HIS A 65 17.15 19.38 -0.66
CA HIS A 65 16.34 18.23 -0.23
C HIS A 65 15.17 18.67 0.65
N MET A 66 15.42 19.57 1.61
CA MET A 66 14.37 20.14 2.46
C MET A 66 13.31 20.90 1.65
N PHE A 67 13.70 21.62 0.59
CA PHE A 67 12.75 22.30 -0.29
C PHE A 67 11.92 21.32 -1.11
N ASN A 68 12.52 20.26 -1.64
CA ASN A 68 11.78 19.18 -2.30
C ASN A 68 10.76 18.53 -1.35
N CYS A 69 11.17 18.18 -0.13
CA CYS A 69 10.25 17.65 0.89
C CYS A 69 9.14 18.65 1.25
N SER A 70 9.45 19.95 1.38
CA SER A 70 8.44 20.99 1.60
C SER A 70 7.37 21.03 0.51
N LYS A 71 7.74 20.81 -0.75
CA LYS A 71 6.78 20.77 -1.87
C LYS A 71 5.85 19.57 -1.76
N VAL A 72 6.39 18.39 -1.42
CA VAL A 72 5.59 17.18 -1.16
C VAL A 72 4.59 17.41 -0.03
N LEU A 73 5.06 17.93 1.10
CA LEU A 73 4.23 18.20 2.27
C LEU A 73 3.15 19.24 1.95
N GLY A 74 3.52 20.32 1.26
CA GLY A 74 2.59 21.37 0.83
C GLY A 74 1.50 20.85 -0.10
N TYR A 75 1.84 19.95 -1.03
CA TYR A 75 0.85 19.30 -1.89
C TYR A 75 -0.17 18.52 -1.06
N LEU A 76 0.30 17.63 -0.17
CA LEU A 76 -0.57 16.78 0.65
C LEU A 76 -1.43 17.62 1.63
N GLN A 77 -0.87 18.69 2.21
CA GLN A 77 -1.59 19.63 3.07
C GLN A 77 -2.72 20.36 2.32
N LYS A 78 -2.50 20.78 1.07
CA LYS A 78 -3.57 21.35 0.21
C LYS A 78 -4.72 20.38 0.00
N GLN A 79 -4.45 19.08 -0.01
CA GLN A 79 -5.46 18.01 -0.07
C GLN A 79 -6.12 17.72 1.28
N LYS A 80 -5.90 18.57 2.29
CA LYS A 80 -6.43 18.45 3.66
C LYS A 80 -5.97 17.17 4.39
N ILE A 81 -4.84 16.60 3.99
CA ILE A 81 -4.23 15.47 4.69
C ILE A 81 -3.51 16.01 5.92
N LYS A 82 -3.85 15.47 7.10
CA LYS A 82 -3.14 15.82 8.35
C LYS A 82 -1.77 15.13 8.34
N ILE A 83 -0.71 15.93 8.28
CA ILE A 83 0.67 15.44 8.26
C ILE A 83 1.39 15.96 9.51
N SER A 84 2.03 15.05 10.24
CA SER A 84 2.90 15.38 11.39
C SER A 84 4.37 15.52 11.01
N VAL A 85 4.73 15.14 9.77
CA VAL A 85 6.09 15.17 9.24
C VAL A 85 6.48 16.60 8.86
N THR A 86 7.68 17.01 9.25
CA THR A 86 8.30 18.29 8.91
C THR A 86 9.24 18.15 7.71
N ARG A 87 9.60 19.28 7.09
CA ARG A 87 10.51 19.33 5.94
C ARG A 87 11.94 18.84 6.24
N ASN A 88 12.32 18.73 7.51
CA ASN A 88 13.64 18.27 7.95
C ASN A 88 13.72 16.75 8.11
N ASP A 89 12.61 16.11 8.46
CA ASP A 89 12.64 14.74 8.98
C ASP A 89 13.09 13.71 7.95
N VAL A 90 12.72 13.89 6.67
CA VAL A 90 13.14 13.01 5.58
C VAL A 90 14.62 13.22 5.22
N PRO A 91 15.12 14.44 4.99
CA PRO A 91 16.56 14.68 4.83
C PRO A 91 17.41 14.24 6.02
N ASP A 92 16.84 14.20 7.23
CA ASP A 92 17.55 13.75 8.43
C ASP A 92 17.45 12.23 8.64
N GLY A 93 16.74 11.50 7.78
CA GLY A 93 16.65 10.05 7.83
C GLY A 93 15.77 9.52 8.96
N LYS A 94 14.83 10.33 9.49
CA LYS A 94 13.94 9.89 10.58
C LYS A 94 12.96 8.83 10.08
N VAL A 95 13.20 7.59 10.50
CA VAL A 95 12.48 6.39 10.02
C VAL A 95 10.96 6.52 10.14
N ASP A 96 10.45 6.85 11.32
CA ASP A 96 9.01 6.91 11.56
C ASP A 96 8.33 8.02 10.74
N ALA A 97 9.04 9.13 10.50
CA ALA A 97 8.54 10.21 9.66
C ALA A 97 8.50 9.81 8.18
N ILE A 98 9.52 9.11 7.68
CA ILE A 98 9.57 8.60 6.30
C ILE A 98 8.45 7.59 6.08
N LEU A 99 8.30 6.61 6.99
CA LEU A 99 7.22 5.63 6.93
C LEU A 99 5.83 6.28 6.98
N SER A 100 5.65 7.27 7.87
CA SER A 100 4.41 8.04 7.96
C SER A 100 4.11 8.80 6.66
N LEU A 101 5.12 9.43 6.04
CA LEU A 101 4.94 10.18 4.81
C LEU A 101 4.60 9.28 3.63
N VAL A 102 5.31 8.18 3.44
CA VAL A 102 5.02 7.20 2.37
C VAL A 102 3.62 6.62 2.56
N TRP A 103 3.25 6.27 3.79
CA TRP A 103 1.88 5.84 4.10
C TRP A 103 0.83 6.90 3.74
N ASN A 104 1.06 8.18 4.04
CA ASN A 104 0.11 9.24 3.70
C ASN A 104 -0.09 9.37 2.19
N ILE A 105 0.97 9.18 1.40
CA ILE A 105 0.91 9.16 -0.07
C ILE A 105 0.08 7.95 -0.55
N ILE A 106 0.38 6.75 -0.06
CA ILE A 106 -0.36 5.51 -0.38
C ILE A 106 -1.84 5.68 -0.02
N LEU A 107 -2.12 6.05 1.24
CA LEU A 107 -3.48 6.23 1.76
C LEU A 107 -4.26 7.22 0.90
N TYR A 108 -3.68 8.36 0.57
CA TYR A 108 -4.38 9.37 -0.23
C TYR A 108 -4.67 8.89 -1.65
N PHE A 109 -3.65 8.46 -2.39
CA PHE A 109 -3.82 8.16 -3.81
C PHE A 109 -4.48 6.83 -4.06
N GLN A 110 -4.16 5.80 -3.27
CA GLN A 110 -4.68 4.46 -3.49
C GLN A 110 -6.04 4.25 -2.85
N VAL A 111 -6.27 4.81 -1.66
CA VAL A 111 -7.49 4.54 -0.89
C VAL A 111 -8.48 5.70 -0.98
N LEU A 112 -8.12 6.89 -0.49
CA LEU A 112 -9.06 7.99 -0.31
C LEU A 112 -9.57 8.55 -1.64
N ARG A 113 -8.65 8.95 -2.54
CA ARG A 113 -9.01 9.55 -3.83
C ARG A 113 -9.80 8.59 -4.72
N TYR A 114 -9.49 7.29 -4.63
CA TYR A 114 -10.18 6.25 -5.38
C TYR A 114 -11.62 6.03 -4.86
N THR A 115 -11.78 5.91 -3.54
CA THR A 115 -13.10 5.73 -2.90
C THR A 115 -14.04 6.89 -3.20
N VAL A 116 -13.53 8.13 -3.18
CA VAL A 116 -14.32 9.34 -3.45
C VAL A 116 -14.83 9.37 -4.90
N LYS A 117 -14.00 8.99 -5.88
CA LYS A 117 -14.42 8.93 -7.29
C LYS A 117 -15.54 7.91 -7.52
N LYS A 118 -15.53 6.78 -6.81
CA LYS A 118 -16.52 5.71 -6.94
C LYS A 118 -17.79 5.93 -6.09
N GLN A 119 -17.69 6.67 -4.97
CA GLN A 119 -18.80 6.95 -4.07
C GLN A 119 -18.90 8.47 -3.77
N PRO A 120 -19.37 9.28 -4.73
CA PRO A 120 -19.38 10.74 -4.61
C PRO A 120 -20.26 11.29 -3.48
N LYS A 121 -21.20 10.48 -2.97
CA LYS A 121 -22.11 10.86 -1.86
C LYS A 121 -21.54 10.54 -0.46
N ALA A 122 -20.39 9.85 -0.36
CA ALA A 122 -19.77 9.56 0.92
C ALA A 122 -18.99 10.79 1.43
N PRO A 123 -19.06 11.14 2.73
CA PRO A 123 -18.30 12.26 3.27
C PRO A 123 -16.80 12.03 3.04
N ILE A 124 -16.24 12.86 2.18
CA ILE A 124 -14.95 12.73 1.48
C ILE A 124 -13.76 12.50 2.44
N PHE A 125 -13.89 12.91 3.71
CA PHE A 125 -12.79 12.93 4.66
C PHE A 125 -13.17 12.60 6.12
N LYS A 126 -14.10 11.67 6.37
CA LYS A 126 -14.16 11.08 7.72
C LYS A 126 -12.98 10.10 7.89
N LYS A 127 -12.15 10.32 8.93
CA LYS A 127 -11.05 9.42 9.30
C LYS A 127 -11.60 7.99 9.38
N GLY A 128 -11.04 7.08 8.58
CA GLY A 128 -11.47 5.68 8.51
C GLY A 128 -12.44 5.31 7.38
N THR A 129 -12.94 6.26 6.56
CA THR A 129 -13.84 5.92 5.44
C THR A 129 -13.20 5.01 4.40
N GLY A 130 -11.97 5.32 3.98
CA GLY A 130 -11.24 4.49 3.02
C GLY A 130 -10.97 3.07 3.53
N LYS A 131 -10.49 2.96 4.78
CA LYS A 131 -10.28 1.65 5.44
C LYS A 131 -11.59 0.87 5.57
N LYS A 132 -12.67 1.53 5.98
CA LYS A 132 -14.00 0.90 6.11
C LYS A 132 -14.53 0.44 4.75
N ALA A 133 -14.34 1.24 3.69
CA ALA A 133 -14.72 0.85 2.34
C ALA A 133 -13.96 -0.40 1.87
N LEU A 134 -12.64 -0.45 2.09
CA LEU A 134 -11.85 -1.65 1.79
C LEU A 134 -12.31 -2.86 2.61
N LEU A 135 -12.61 -2.68 3.90
CA LEU A 135 -13.09 -3.77 4.76
C LEU A 135 -14.42 -4.33 4.24
N LEU A 136 -15.38 -3.46 3.93
CA LEU A 136 -16.67 -3.85 3.36
C LEU A 136 -16.52 -4.56 2.01
N TRP A 137 -15.57 -4.10 1.17
CA TRP A 137 -15.27 -4.78 -0.08
C TRP A 137 -14.69 -6.19 0.15
N CYS A 138 -13.74 -6.34 1.08
CA CYS A 138 -13.20 -7.65 1.43
C CYS A 138 -14.30 -8.58 1.94
N GLN A 139 -15.14 -8.10 2.85
CA GLN A 139 -16.29 -8.85 3.36
C GLN A 139 -17.22 -9.27 2.22
N ALA A 140 -17.62 -8.35 1.34
CA ALA A 140 -18.47 -8.68 0.20
C ALA A 140 -17.83 -9.71 -0.76
N ALA A 141 -16.51 -9.64 -0.95
CA ALA A 141 -15.76 -10.58 -1.78
C ALA A 141 -15.70 -11.98 -1.15
N THR A 142 -15.61 -12.09 0.18
CA THR A 142 -15.42 -13.38 0.87
C THR A 142 -16.72 -14.03 1.37
N THR A 143 -17.76 -13.26 1.72
CA THR A 143 -19.01 -13.77 2.32
C THR A 143 -19.82 -14.66 1.37
N LYS A 144 -19.69 -14.51 0.05
CA LYS A 144 -20.42 -15.37 -0.89
C LYS A 144 -19.89 -16.80 -0.95
N SER A 145 -18.65 -17.02 -0.51
CA SER A 145 -17.91 -18.24 -0.82
C SER A 145 -17.53 -19.08 0.39
N PHE A 146 -17.70 -18.63 1.64
CA PHE A 146 -17.26 -19.45 2.77
C PHE A 146 -17.99 -19.26 4.11
N SER A 147 -17.97 -20.36 4.85
CA SER A 147 -18.22 -20.56 6.28
C SER A 147 -17.13 -19.96 7.19
N LEU A 148 -16.18 -19.18 6.63
CA LEU A 148 -15.15 -18.47 7.39
C LEU A 148 -15.81 -17.28 8.09
N GLY A 149 -15.43 -17.01 9.33
CA GLY A 149 -15.87 -15.80 10.02
C GLY A 149 -15.68 -14.52 9.20
N VAL A 150 -16.48 -13.51 9.51
CA VAL A 150 -16.40 -12.19 8.85
C VAL A 150 -15.03 -11.57 9.09
N ILE A 151 -14.36 -11.09 8.03
CA ILE A 151 -13.11 -10.32 8.16
C ILE A 151 -13.42 -9.01 8.90
N THR A 152 -12.69 -8.75 9.98
CA THR A 152 -12.91 -7.62 10.90
C THR A 152 -11.74 -6.65 10.96
N ASN A 153 -10.53 -7.08 10.63
CA ASN A 153 -9.31 -6.29 10.71
C ASN A 153 -8.41 -6.45 9.48
N PHE A 154 -7.32 -5.68 9.43
CA PHE A 154 -6.26 -5.77 8.41
C PHE A 154 -4.95 -6.29 9.02
N THR A 155 -5.04 -7.17 10.02
CA THR A 155 -3.91 -7.75 10.74
C THR A 155 -4.05 -9.27 10.82
N THR A 156 -4.67 -9.78 11.87
CA THR A 156 -4.66 -11.21 12.23
C THR A 156 -5.57 -12.06 11.34
N ASP A 157 -6.64 -11.48 10.78
CA ASP A 157 -7.59 -12.22 9.91
C ASP A 157 -6.96 -12.66 8.57
N TRP A 158 -5.74 -12.22 8.30
CA TRP A 158 -5.02 -12.45 7.04
C TRP A 158 -3.89 -13.48 7.17
N ILE A 159 -3.52 -13.86 8.40
CA ILE A 159 -2.34 -14.69 8.72
C ILE A 159 -2.41 -16.05 8.01
N ASN A 160 -3.57 -16.70 8.01
CA ASN A 160 -3.73 -18.04 7.44
C ASN A 160 -3.80 -18.08 5.91
N GLY A 161 -3.81 -16.91 5.24
CA GLY A 161 -3.91 -16.80 3.79
C GLY A 161 -5.31 -17.02 3.21
N TYR A 162 -6.28 -17.43 4.02
CA TYR A 162 -7.63 -17.77 3.55
C TYR A 162 -8.34 -16.56 2.95
N ALA A 163 -8.29 -15.41 3.62
CA ALA A 163 -8.88 -14.17 3.10
C ALA A 163 -8.36 -13.80 1.70
N PHE A 164 -7.07 -14.01 1.43
CA PHE A 164 -6.50 -13.79 0.10
C PHE A 164 -7.00 -14.81 -0.92
N MET A 165 -7.03 -16.11 -0.56
CA MET A 165 -7.56 -17.17 -1.42
C MET A 165 -9.03 -16.93 -1.80
N PHE A 166 -9.86 -16.48 -0.85
CA PHE A 166 -11.26 -16.12 -1.12
C PHE A 166 -11.38 -14.92 -2.06
N ILE A 167 -10.55 -13.90 -1.87
CA ILE A 167 -10.53 -12.76 -2.79
C ILE A 167 -10.15 -13.24 -4.20
N VAL A 168 -9.12 -14.08 -4.36
CA VAL A 168 -8.75 -14.63 -5.67
C VAL A 168 -9.91 -15.40 -6.29
N HIS A 169 -10.55 -16.30 -5.53
CA HIS A 169 -11.72 -17.06 -6.01
C HIS A 169 -12.88 -16.14 -6.39
N SER A 170 -13.19 -15.12 -5.58
CA SER A 170 -14.25 -14.14 -5.86
C SER A 170 -14.01 -13.37 -7.16
N LEU A 171 -12.74 -12.99 -7.40
CA LEU A 171 -12.34 -12.29 -8.62
C LEU A 171 -12.31 -13.20 -9.85
N ARG A 172 -11.92 -14.47 -9.67
CA ARG A 172 -11.86 -15.46 -10.75
C ARG A 172 -12.01 -16.88 -10.18
N PRO A 173 -13.24 -17.43 -10.14
CA PRO A 173 -13.53 -18.70 -9.45
C PRO A 173 -12.69 -19.89 -9.94
N ASN A 174 -12.36 -19.92 -11.23
CA ASN A 174 -11.60 -21.02 -11.85
C ASN A 174 -10.12 -21.09 -11.42
N LEU A 175 -9.59 -20.10 -10.70
CA LEU A 175 -8.18 -20.10 -10.26
C LEU A 175 -7.94 -20.84 -8.95
N VAL A 176 -8.98 -21.03 -8.14
CA VAL A 176 -8.86 -21.61 -6.80
C VAL A 176 -10.02 -22.56 -6.55
N ASN A 177 -9.71 -23.82 -6.26
CA ASN A 177 -10.64 -24.74 -5.65
C ASN A 177 -10.52 -24.61 -4.11
N LEU A 178 -11.47 -23.95 -3.48
CA LEU A 178 -11.44 -23.63 -2.05
C LEU A 178 -11.41 -24.87 -1.14
N GLU A 179 -11.84 -26.04 -1.62
CA GLU A 179 -11.82 -27.29 -0.84
C GLU A 179 -10.49 -28.03 -0.95
N GLN A 180 -9.79 -27.89 -2.09
CA GLN A 180 -8.56 -28.65 -2.37
C GLN A 180 -7.29 -27.82 -2.20
N ASP A 181 -7.38 -26.51 -2.43
CA ASP A 181 -6.23 -25.62 -2.49
C ASP A 181 -5.92 -24.94 -1.16
N ILE A 182 -6.87 -24.97 -0.22
CA ILE A 182 -6.73 -24.40 1.12
C ILE A 182 -6.40 -25.53 2.09
N GLY A 183 -5.31 -25.39 2.84
CA GLY A 183 -4.92 -26.33 3.88
C GLY A 183 -4.38 -25.64 5.14
N ASP A 184 -3.86 -26.42 6.08
CA ASP A 184 -3.43 -25.92 7.40
C ASP A 184 -2.11 -25.13 7.39
N ASP A 185 -1.40 -25.08 6.26
CA ASP A 185 -0.12 -24.37 6.11
C ASP A 185 -0.33 -22.93 5.61
N ASN A 186 -0.29 -21.99 6.54
CA ASN A 186 -0.43 -20.55 6.28
C ASN A 186 0.46 -20.07 5.13
N LYS A 187 1.74 -20.48 5.11
CA LYS A 187 2.71 -19.96 4.15
C LYS A 187 2.39 -20.44 2.73
N LYS A 188 1.97 -21.69 2.58
CA LYS A 188 1.54 -22.23 1.28
C LYS A 188 0.29 -21.53 0.76
N ASN A 189 -0.69 -21.28 1.62
CA ASN A 189 -1.91 -20.57 1.22
C ASN A 189 -1.58 -19.13 0.78
N LEU A 190 -0.76 -18.42 1.55
CA LEU A 190 -0.31 -17.06 1.22
C LEU A 190 0.46 -17.02 -0.09
N ASP A 191 1.45 -17.91 -0.25
CA ASP A 191 2.29 -17.96 -1.46
C ASP A 191 1.46 -18.25 -2.72
N LYS A 192 0.54 -19.22 -2.62
CA LYS A 192 -0.39 -19.54 -3.71
C LYS A 192 -1.26 -18.35 -4.06
N ALA A 193 -1.88 -17.69 -3.07
CA ALA A 193 -2.72 -16.53 -3.32
C ALA A 193 -1.94 -15.39 -3.99
N PHE A 194 -0.72 -15.11 -3.52
CA PHE A 194 0.12 -14.05 -4.07
C PHE A 194 0.59 -14.36 -5.49
N THR A 195 0.94 -15.61 -5.77
CA THR A 195 1.32 -16.07 -7.11
C THR A 195 0.15 -15.95 -8.08
N LEU A 196 -1.05 -16.39 -7.70
CA LEU A 196 -2.24 -16.28 -8.54
C LEU A 196 -2.63 -14.82 -8.82
N LEU A 197 -2.49 -13.95 -7.82
CA LEU A 197 -2.70 -12.51 -7.97
C LEU A 197 -1.74 -11.88 -8.97
N GLU A 198 -0.47 -12.27 -8.93
CA GLU A 198 0.56 -11.77 -9.84
C GLU A 198 0.40 -12.30 -11.26
N GLU A 199 0.41 -13.62 -11.43
CA GLU A 199 0.50 -14.26 -12.74
C GLU A 199 -0.82 -14.19 -13.53
N HIS A 200 -1.97 -14.28 -12.84
CA HIS A 200 -3.28 -14.38 -13.50
C HIS A 200 -4.15 -13.13 -13.37
N LEU A 201 -3.89 -12.27 -12.38
CA LEU A 201 -4.67 -11.08 -12.10
C LEU A 201 -3.86 -9.77 -12.24
N ASN A 202 -2.58 -9.85 -12.61
CA ASN A 202 -1.69 -8.69 -12.82
C ASN A 202 -1.66 -7.73 -11.61
N VAL A 203 -1.65 -8.29 -10.40
CA VAL A 203 -1.45 -7.54 -9.16
C VAL A 203 0.00 -7.78 -8.70
N PRO A 204 0.84 -6.75 -8.56
CA PRO A 204 2.25 -6.93 -8.20
C PRO A 204 2.39 -7.55 -6.81
N ARG A 205 3.27 -8.53 -6.63
CA ARG A 205 3.53 -9.14 -5.32
C ARG A 205 4.21 -8.15 -4.37
N LEU A 206 3.43 -7.53 -3.48
CA LEU A 206 3.95 -6.57 -2.47
C LEU A 206 4.28 -7.23 -1.13
N LEU A 207 3.65 -8.37 -0.83
CA LEU A 207 3.83 -9.13 0.40
C LEU A 207 4.46 -10.49 0.07
N GLU A 208 5.29 -10.96 0.99
CA GLU A 208 5.74 -12.35 1.03
C GLU A 208 5.01 -13.09 2.17
N PRO A 209 4.92 -14.44 2.12
CA PRO A 209 4.34 -15.21 3.21
C PRO A 209 4.96 -14.88 4.56
N SER A 210 6.28 -14.69 4.63
CA SER A 210 6.99 -14.30 5.85
C SER A 210 6.67 -12.90 6.37
N ASP A 211 6.07 -12.03 5.54
CA ASP A 211 5.66 -10.69 5.94
C ASP A 211 4.28 -10.70 6.63
N VAL A 212 3.52 -11.82 6.51
CA VAL A 212 2.14 -11.97 6.97
C VAL A 212 1.97 -13.09 8.00
N ASP A 213 2.69 -14.21 7.85
CA ASP A 213 2.67 -15.33 8.80
C ASP A 213 3.55 -15.01 10.03
N VAL A 214 3.10 -14.03 10.81
CA VAL A 214 3.68 -13.52 12.05
C VAL A 214 2.56 -13.25 13.06
N GLU A 215 2.88 -13.16 14.35
CA GLU A 215 1.88 -12.96 15.42
C GLU A 215 0.99 -11.72 15.19
N GLN A 216 1.60 -10.61 14.75
CA GLN A 216 0.88 -9.37 14.48
C GLN A 216 1.36 -8.71 13.19
N PRO A 217 0.70 -8.99 12.06
CA PRO A 217 1.05 -8.40 10.77
C PRO A 217 0.90 -6.87 10.78
N ASP A 218 1.75 -6.17 10.01
CA ASP A 218 1.65 -4.72 9.90
C ASP A 218 0.41 -4.31 9.11
N GLU A 219 -0.51 -3.62 9.78
CA GLU A 219 -1.80 -3.24 9.21
C GLU A 219 -1.67 -2.43 7.91
N LYS A 220 -0.72 -1.51 7.86
CA LYS A 220 -0.52 -0.64 6.68
C LYS A 220 0.00 -1.44 5.50
N SER A 221 0.79 -2.48 5.73
CA SER A 221 1.30 -3.37 4.70
C SER A 221 0.17 -4.19 4.07
N ILE A 222 -0.70 -4.79 4.88
CA ILE A 222 -1.90 -5.49 4.39
C ILE A 222 -2.81 -4.52 3.62
N LEU A 223 -3.12 -3.35 4.20
CA LEU A 223 -3.94 -2.32 3.54
C LEU A 223 -3.36 -1.86 2.20
N THR A 224 -2.02 -1.71 2.11
CA THR A 224 -1.35 -1.31 0.86
C THR A 224 -1.59 -2.36 -0.23
N TYR A 225 -1.48 -3.64 0.11
CA TYR A 225 -1.70 -4.70 -0.86
C TYR A 225 -3.17 -4.84 -1.26
N ILE A 226 -4.09 -4.79 -0.28
CA ILE A 226 -5.53 -4.81 -0.56
C ILE A 226 -5.99 -3.62 -1.39
N ALA A 227 -5.49 -2.42 -1.11
CA ALA A 227 -5.77 -1.25 -1.94
C ALA A 227 -5.26 -1.43 -3.38
N CYS A 228 -4.15 -2.16 -3.58
CA CYS A 228 -3.63 -2.48 -4.90
C CYS A 228 -4.57 -3.43 -5.66
N ILE A 229 -5.03 -4.50 -5.01
CA ILE A 229 -6.00 -5.47 -5.57
C ILE A 229 -7.31 -4.75 -5.92
N TYR A 230 -7.88 -4.02 -4.96
CA TYR A 230 -9.15 -3.30 -5.11
C TYR A 230 -9.14 -2.31 -6.28
N ARG A 231 -8.04 -1.59 -6.49
CA ARG A 231 -7.93 -0.65 -7.62
C ARG A 231 -7.97 -1.34 -8.97
N ARG A 232 -7.45 -2.57 -9.05
CA ARG A 232 -7.46 -3.38 -10.27
C ARG A 232 -8.82 -4.04 -10.50
N TYR A 233 -9.49 -4.43 -9.41
CA TYR A 233 -10.79 -5.11 -9.40
C TYR A 233 -11.75 -4.51 -8.36
N PRO A 234 -12.39 -3.39 -8.69
CA PRO A 234 -13.18 -2.61 -7.75
C PRO A 234 -14.64 -3.00 -7.60
#